data_AF-A0A8J5IP56-F1
#
_entry.id   AF-A0A8J5IP56-F1
#
_cell.length_a   1.000
_cell.length_b   1.000
_cell.length_c   1.000
_cell.angle_alpha   90.00
_cell.angle_beta   90.00
_cell.angle_gamma   90.00
#
_symmetry.space_group_name_H-M   'P 1'
#
loop_
_entity.id
_entity.type
_entity.pdbx_description
1 polymer ?
#
loop_
_entity_poly.entity_id
_entity_poly.type
_entity_poly.pdbx_seq_one_letter_code
_entity_poly.pdbx_strand_id
1 'polypeptide(L)'
;MEVVEEFPEDFRCPISLEVMTDPVILSSGHTFDRHSIQRWLDSGNRTCPVTNLPLPPSPSLIPNYALRSLISSFLDARRPPHSAAPASTLTFLACLSFPSDVASLSSVLRLAQCGGAAGRRLVTDSGAVAVLLRHAAATDRPDLQDLSLRALLHLSLDGDDARLGLVAEGALDPVVTALSPGCSSSSALASTLLTSLAVVEVNKATIGAHPFAIPRLAALLRDGDARERREATTALYELCKFADNRRRAVRAGAVPPLVRLVREGSERAVRVLGLLAKCREGKDEMRKTIGFVKALVEALRAGSPRAIEHGLLALNLVCSESKGMALEAIEEGGLQLCSLLFCDLNQKTRKNAMELALTLQNANQFS
;
A
#
# COMPACT_ATOMS: atom_id res chain seq x y z
N MET A 1 28.74 40.02 -12.52
CA MET A 1 28.30 38.78 -13.19
C MET A 1 28.12 37.76 -12.09
N GLU A 2 26.89 37.57 -11.61
CA GLU A 2 26.57 36.40 -10.78
C GLU A 2 26.72 35.18 -11.68
N VAL A 3 27.59 34.24 -11.29
CA VAL A 3 27.65 32.94 -11.94
C VAL A 3 26.35 32.24 -11.56
N VAL A 4 25.37 32.23 -12.46
CA VAL A 4 24.23 31.32 -12.37
C VAL A 4 24.82 29.95 -12.63
N GLU A 5 25.29 29.34 -11.56
CA GLU A 5 25.91 28.04 -11.62
C GLU A 5 24.79 27.04 -11.96
N GLU A 6 24.71 26.60 -13.21
CA GLU A 6 23.63 25.73 -13.68
C GLU A 6 23.71 24.34 -13.02
N PHE A 7 22.60 23.59 -13.04
CA PHE A 7 22.63 22.19 -12.58
C PHE A 7 23.57 21.35 -13.45
N PRO A 8 24.39 20.45 -12.85
CA PRO A 8 25.17 19.47 -13.60
C PRO A 8 24.30 18.75 -14.62
N GLU A 9 24.81 18.56 -15.84
CA GLU A 9 24.06 17.88 -16.90
C GLU A 9 23.63 16.46 -16.50
N ASP A 10 24.46 15.78 -15.68
CA ASP A 10 24.17 14.45 -15.13
C ASP A 10 22.90 14.38 -14.28
N PHE A 11 22.39 15.52 -13.80
CA PHE A 11 21.14 15.60 -13.02
C PHE A 11 19.90 15.76 -13.89
N ARG A 12 20.08 16.06 -15.19
CA ARG A 12 18.97 16.34 -16.10
C ARG A 12 18.53 15.08 -16.82
N CYS A 13 17.22 14.92 -16.94
CA CYS A 13 16.62 13.82 -17.69
C CYS A 13 16.92 14.03 -19.19
N PRO A 14 17.48 13.03 -19.91
CA PRO A 14 17.75 13.17 -21.34
C PRO A 14 16.51 13.38 -22.22
N ILE A 15 15.31 13.08 -21.72
CA ILE A 15 14.04 13.23 -22.44
C ILE A 15 13.42 14.60 -22.20
N SER A 16 13.25 15.00 -20.93
CA SER A 16 12.58 16.25 -20.57
C SER A 16 13.53 17.43 -20.43
N LEU A 17 14.84 17.19 -20.32
CA LEU A 17 15.90 18.17 -20.05
C LEU A 17 15.76 18.91 -18.70
N GLU A 18 14.78 18.51 -17.90
CA GLU A 18 14.54 18.96 -16.53
C GLU A 18 15.34 18.11 -15.53
N VAL A 19 15.61 18.67 -14.35
CA VAL A 19 16.25 17.95 -13.24
C VAL A 19 15.40 16.74 -12.84
N MET A 20 16.02 15.57 -12.72
CA MET A 20 15.32 14.34 -12.37
C MET A 20 14.81 14.39 -10.93
N THR A 21 13.51 14.13 -10.76
CA THR A 21 12.86 14.04 -9.45
C THR A 21 12.81 12.60 -8.93
N ASP A 22 12.61 11.64 -9.84
CA ASP A 22 12.65 10.21 -9.54
C ASP A 22 13.52 9.48 -10.59
N PRO A 23 14.86 9.53 -10.43
CA PRO A 23 15.78 8.96 -11.41
C PRO A 23 15.71 7.43 -11.43
N VAL A 24 15.54 6.86 -12.62
CA VAL A 24 15.48 5.41 -12.90
C VAL A 24 16.43 5.02 -14.02
N ILE A 25 17.04 3.86 -13.88
CA ILE A 25 18.02 3.27 -14.80
C ILE A 25 17.31 2.27 -15.71
N LEU A 26 17.54 2.38 -17.02
CA LEU A 26 17.20 1.37 -18.01
C LEU A 26 18.27 0.29 -18.09
N SER A 27 17.94 -0.86 -18.68
CA SER A 27 18.92 -1.92 -18.98
C SER A 27 20.10 -1.48 -19.85
N SER A 28 19.97 -0.35 -20.55
CA SER A 28 21.07 0.28 -21.30
C SER A 28 22.09 1.02 -20.43
N GLY A 29 21.86 1.14 -19.12
CA GLY A 29 22.73 1.86 -18.18
C GLY A 29 22.46 3.37 -18.06
N HIS A 30 21.57 3.92 -18.88
CA HIS A 30 21.22 5.35 -18.83
C HIS A 30 20.11 5.63 -17.82
N THR A 31 20.19 6.79 -17.17
CA THR A 31 19.23 7.25 -16.16
C THR A 31 18.28 8.29 -16.74
N PHE A 32 17.01 8.21 -16.37
CA PHE A 32 15.93 9.10 -16.80
C PHE A 32 15.03 9.43 -15.61
N ASP A 33 14.28 10.53 -15.68
CA ASP A 33 13.15 10.71 -14.76
C ASP A 33 12.05 9.69 -15.07
N ARG A 34 11.51 9.02 -14.03
CA ARG A 34 10.52 7.94 -14.17
C ARG A 34 9.34 8.38 -15.03
N HIS A 35 8.79 9.58 -14.82
CA HIS A 35 7.59 9.99 -15.52
C HIS A 35 7.85 10.20 -17.02
N SER A 36 9.03 10.70 -17.37
CA SER A 36 9.45 10.94 -18.75
C SER A 36 9.70 9.64 -19.51
N ILE A 37 10.42 8.68 -18.91
CA ILE A 37 10.67 7.39 -19.58
C ILE A 37 9.42 6.51 -19.63
N GLN A 38 8.54 6.58 -18.62
CA GLN A 38 7.28 5.85 -18.65
C GLN A 38 6.40 6.35 -19.79
N ARG A 39 6.26 7.68 -19.96
CA ARG A 39 5.53 8.25 -21.11
C ARG A 39 6.11 7.82 -22.45
N TRP A 40 7.44 7.82 -22.60
CA TRP A 40 8.11 7.33 -23.81
C TRP A 40 7.72 5.88 -24.15
N LEU A 41 7.71 5.00 -23.15
CA LEU A 41 7.36 3.59 -23.32
C LEU A 41 5.86 3.38 -23.57
N ASP A 42 5.01 4.19 -22.94
CA ASP A 42 3.55 4.15 -23.09
C ASP A 42 3.12 4.64 -24.48
N SER A 43 3.89 5.54 -25.10
CA SER A 43 3.71 5.97 -26.50
C SER A 43 4.11 4.90 -27.54
N GLY A 44 4.48 3.69 -27.09
CA GLY A 44 4.80 2.56 -27.97
C GLY A 44 6.27 2.48 -28.39
N ASN A 45 7.13 3.38 -27.92
CA ASN A 45 8.56 3.34 -28.25
C ASN A 45 9.25 2.16 -27.55
N ARG A 46 10.08 1.43 -28.29
CA ARG A 46 10.80 0.24 -27.81
C ARG A 46 12.32 0.34 -27.96
N THR A 47 12.82 1.57 -27.99
CA THR A 47 14.25 1.88 -28.03
C THR A 47 14.64 2.77 -26.85
N CYS A 48 15.90 2.68 -26.44
CA CYS A 48 16.48 3.63 -25.48
C CYS A 48 16.58 5.02 -26.14
N PRO A 49 16.07 6.09 -25.49
CA PRO A 49 16.10 7.44 -26.06
C PRO A 49 17.51 7.99 -26.35
N VAL A 50 18.53 7.48 -25.66
CA VAL A 50 19.92 7.96 -25.79
C VAL A 50 20.69 7.13 -26.81
N THR A 51 20.63 5.80 -26.73
CA THR A 51 21.44 4.91 -27.57
C THR A 51 20.73 4.45 -28.84
N ASN A 52 19.42 4.69 -28.95
CA ASN A 52 18.54 4.12 -29.99
C ASN A 52 18.58 2.59 -30.09
N LEU A 53 19.16 1.90 -29.11
CA LEU A 53 19.19 0.43 -29.07
C LEU A 53 17.84 -0.13 -28.63
N PRO A 54 17.43 -1.30 -29.18
CA PRO A 54 16.17 -1.95 -28.81
C PRO A 54 16.16 -2.35 -27.34
N LEU A 55 15.03 -2.10 -26.69
CA LEU A 55 14.76 -2.50 -25.31
C LEU A 55 14.08 -3.88 -25.28
N PRO A 56 14.25 -4.65 -24.19
CA PRO A 56 13.52 -5.90 -24.01
C PRO A 56 12.00 -5.66 -23.96
N PRO A 57 11.16 -6.69 -24.20
CA PRO A 57 9.70 -6.57 -24.26
C PRO A 57 9.08 -5.98 -22.98
N SER A 58 9.73 -6.18 -21.84
CA SER A 58 9.36 -5.63 -20.53
C SER A 58 10.58 -4.95 -19.90
N PRO A 59 10.87 -3.69 -20.24
CA PRO A 59 12.03 -2.99 -19.69
C PRO A 59 11.84 -2.73 -18.19
N SER A 60 12.80 -3.17 -17.36
CA SER A 60 12.83 -2.87 -15.93
C SER A 60 13.35 -1.46 -15.68
N LEU A 61 12.59 -0.64 -14.95
CA LEU A 61 13.02 0.67 -14.48
C LEU A 61 13.57 0.53 -13.06
N ILE A 62 14.89 0.46 -12.94
CA ILE A 62 15.58 0.25 -11.67
C ILE A 62 15.78 1.63 -11.00
N PRO A 63 15.28 1.90 -9.79
CA PRO A 63 15.50 3.19 -9.12
C PRO A 63 16.99 3.49 -8.90
N ASN A 64 17.43 4.72 -9.20
CA ASN A 64 18.77 5.21 -8.90
C ASN A 64 18.77 6.03 -7.60
N TYR A 65 18.72 5.33 -6.46
CA TYR A 65 18.69 5.98 -5.15
C TYR A 65 19.91 6.89 -4.88
N ALA A 66 21.09 6.51 -5.39
CA ALA A 66 22.31 7.30 -5.23
C ALA A 66 22.22 8.65 -5.96
N LEU A 67 21.80 8.65 -7.23
CA LEU A 67 21.63 9.90 -7.98
C LEU A 67 20.50 10.76 -7.39
N ARG A 68 19.41 10.14 -6.92
CA ARG A 68 18.33 10.85 -6.23
C ARG A 68 18.85 11.57 -4.98
N SER A 69 19.69 10.91 -4.18
CA SER A 69 20.31 11.48 -2.99
C SER A 69 21.26 12.63 -3.33
N LEU A 70 22.09 12.48 -4.38
CA LEU A 70 23.00 13.52 -4.85
C LEU A 70 22.26 14.77 -5.35
N ILE A 71 21.20 14.58 -6.16
CA ILE A 71 20.35 15.68 -6.65
C ILE A 71 19.71 16.40 -5.46
N SER A 72 19.17 15.66 -4.48
CA SER A 72 18.57 16.26 -3.28
C SER A 72 19.60 17.07 -2.48
N SER A 73 20.78 16.51 -2.22
CA SER A 73 21.84 17.20 -1.49
C SER A 73 22.31 18.48 -2.20
N PHE A 74 22.37 18.46 -3.52
CA PHE A 74 22.76 19.62 -4.32
C PHE A 74 21.69 20.71 -4.33
N LEU A 75 20.41 20.32 -4.38
CA LEU A 75 19.27 21.23 -4.27
C LEU A 75 19.22 21.89 -2.89
N ASP A 76 19.49 21.13 -1.83
CA ASP A 76 19.48 21.66 -0.46
C ASP A 76 20.66 22.62 -0.20
N ALA A 77 21.83 22.38 -0.78
CA ALA A 77 22.99 23.28 -0.69
C ALA A 77 22.78 24.64 -1.39
N ARG A 78 21.90 24.70 -2.40
CA ARG A 78 21.65 25.89 -3.23
C ARG A 78 20.41 26.69 -2.82
N ARG A 79 19.71 26.30 -1.75
CA ARG A 79 18.57 27.07 -1.26
C ARG A 79 19.03 28.45 -0.80
N PRO A 80 18.44 29.56 -1.30
CA PRO A 80 18.73 30.87 -0.74
C PRO A 80 18.27 30.93 0.72
N PRO A 81 18.97 31.66 1.60
CA PRO A 81 18.62 31.76 3.02
C PRO A 81 17.21 32.35 3.27
N HIS A 82 16.59 32.99 2.27
CA HIS A 82 15.20 33.47 2.32
C HIS A 82 14.13 32.39 2.09
N SER A 83 14.50 31.15 1.74
CA SER A 83 13.62 29.98 1.80
C SER A 83 13.78 29.18 3.10
N ALA A 84 14.62 29.64 4.03
CA ALA A 84 14.73 29.05 5.35
C ALA A 84 13.39 29.22 6.08
N ALA A 85 12.96 28.18 6.80
CA ALA A 85 11.84 28.29 7.72
C ALA A 85 12.08 29.49 8.64
N PRO A 86 11.06 30.29 8.97
CA PRO A 86 11.25 31.40 9.89
C PRO A 86 11.85 30.85 11.19
N ALA A 87 12.84 31.55 11.77
CA ALA A 87 13.58 31.08 12.94
C ALA A 87 12.66 30.65 14.09
N SER A 88 11.49 31.30 14.22
CA SER A 88 10.44 30.92 15.15
C SER A 88 9.90 29.50 14.96
N THR A 89 9.79 29.00 13.72
CA THR A 89 9.38 27.62 13.42
C THR A 89 10.45 26.62 13.80
N LEU A 90 11.72 26.91 13.53
CA LEU A 90 12.84 26.03 13.91
C LEU A 90 12.97 25.94 15.43
N THR A 91 12.92 27.09 16.12
CA THR A 91 12.93 27.13 17.59
C THR A 91 11.72 26.41 18.18
N PHE A 92 10.53 26.60 17.58
CA PHE A 92 9.31 25.89 18.02
C PHE A 92 9.48 24.36 17.94
N LEU A 93 9.97 23.85 16.82
CA LEU A 93 10.16 22.40 16.65
C LEU A 93 11.27 21.86 17.57
N ALA A 94 12.36 22.59 17.75
CA ALA A 94 13.44 22.22 18.67
C ALA A 94 12.99 22.21 20.15
N CYS A 95 12.02 23.04 20.50
CA CYS A 95 11.44 23.10 21.85
C CYS A 95 10.27 22.12 22.05
N LEU A 96 9.88 21.35 21.03
CA LEU A 96 8.78 20.39 21.14
C LEU A 96 9.17 19.29 22.13
N SER A 97 8.37 19.13 23.18
CA SER A 97 8.64 18.19 24.27
C SER A 97 7.44 17.28 24.54
N PHE A 98 7.70 16.13 25.16
CA PHE A 98 6.66 15.21 25.62
C PHE A 98 6.49 15.34 27.14
N PRO A 99 5.26 15.52 27.68
CA PRO A 99 4.00 15.66 26.94
C PRO A 99 3.87 17.03 26.26
N SER A 100 3.22 17.06 25.09
CA SER A 100 2.89 18.27 24.34
C SER A 100 1.41 18.62 24.52
N ASP A 101 1.05 19.85 24.17
CA ASP A 101 -0.34 20.29 24.12
C ASP A 101 -0.94 20.16 22.70
N VAL A 102 -2.27 20.30 22.64
CA VAL A 102 -3.05 20.22 21.39
C VAL A 102 -2.60 21.31 20.41
N ALA A 103 -2.26 22.51 20.89
CA ALA A 103 -1.86 23.64 20.04
C ALA A 103 -0.50 23.39 19.37
N SER A 104 0.47 22.81 20.09
CA SER A 104 1.77 22.46 19.51
C SER A 104 1.63 21.35 18.48
N LEU A 105 0.96 20.24 18.81
CA LEU A 105 0.78 19.15 17.85
C LEU A 105 -0.05 19.56 16.63
N SER A 106 -1.05 20.43 16.80
CA SER A 106 -1.81 21.01 15.69
C SER A 106 -0.91 21.87 14.78
N SER A 107 0.07 22.57 15.35
CA SER A 107 1.02 23.37 14.57
C SER A 107 2.02 22.49 13.81
N VAL A 108 2.51 21.42 14.44
CA VAL A 108 3.32 20.39 13.76
C VAL A 108 2.54 19.75 12.61
N LEU A 109 1.28 19.36 12.86
CA LEU A 109 0.40 18.82 11.83
C LEU A 109 0.22 19.80 10.66
N ARG A 110 -0.07 21.07 10.95
CA ARG A 110 -0.19 22.12 9.91
C ARG A 110 1.10 22.27 9.11
N LEU A 111 2.27 22.20 9.73
CA LEU A 111 3.56 22.24 9.02
C LEU A 111 3.72 21.04 8.08
N ALA A 112 3.43 19.83 8.54
CA ALA A 112 3.51 18.61 7.72
C ALA A 112 2.47 18.60 6.58
N GLN A 113 1.29 19.15 6.82
CA GLN A 113 0.18 19.17 5.85
C GLN A 113 0.32 20.31 4.82
N CYS A 114 0.53 21.54 5.27
CA CYS A 114 0.47 22.75 4.44
C CYS A 114 1.85 23.21 3.94
N GLY A 115 2.93 22.83 4.61
CA GLY A 115 4.29 23.21 4.22
C GLY A 115 4.86 22.43 3.04
N GLY A 116 4.07 21.51 2.45
CA GLY A 116 4.52 20.64 1.36
C GLY A 116 5.73 19.79 1.77
N ALA A 117 6.58 19.48 0.81
CA ALA A 117 7.76 18.64 1.06
C ALA A 117 8.77 19.33 2.01
N ALA A 118 8.90 20.66 1.93
CA ALA A 118 9.78 21.42 2.83
C ALA A 118 9.30 21.37 4.29
N GLY A 119 7.99 21.56 4.53
CA GLY A 119 7.40 21.46 5.86
C GLY A 119 7.57 20.09 6.49
N ARG A 120 7.39 19.02 5.70
CA ARG A 120 7.61 17.65 6.18
C ARG A 120 9.06 17.39 6.57
N ARG A 121 10.02 17.81 5.74
CA ARG A 121 11.45 17.69 6.06
C ARG A 121 11.82 18.42 7.35
N LEU A 122 11.34 19.65 7.55
CA LEU A 122 11.57 20.38 8.80
C LEU A 122 11.09 19.61 10.04
N VAL A 123 9.93 18.96 9.96
CA VAL A 123 9.43 18.14 11.07
C VAL A 123 10.28 16.88 11.27
N THR A 124 10.74 16.25 10.19
CA THR A 124 11.64 15.08 10.27
C THR A 124 13.00 15.45 10.86
N ASP A 125 13.61 16.54 10.40
CA ASP A 125 14.98 16.94 10.74
C ASP A 125 15.10 17.59 12.13
N SER A 126 13.97 18.00 12.73
CA SER A 126 13.94 18.67 14.04
C SER A 126 13.81 17.73 15.23
N GLY A 127 13.78 16.40 15.01
CA GLY A 127 13.54 15.42 16.07
C GLY A 127 12.08 15.36 16.56
N ALA A 128 11.17 16.16 15.96
CA ALA A 128 9.76 16.16 16.31
C ALA A 128 9.09 14.79 16.09
N VAL A 129 9.61 13.97 15.17
CA VAL A 129 9.15 12.59 14.92
C VAL A 129 9.15 11.76 16.20
N ALA A 130 10.20 11.84 17.03
CA ALA A 130 10.27 11.09 18.28
C ALA A 130 9.14 11.49 19.25
N VAL A 131 8.80 12.78 19.31
CA VAL A 131 7.69 13.27 20.14
C VAL A 131 6.33 12.81 19.58
N LEU A 132 6.15 12.86 18.26
CA LEU A 132 4.94 12.37 17.59
C LEU A 132 4.75 10.87 17.83
N LEU A 133 5.81 10.07 17.77
CA LEU A 133 5.75 8.63 18.04
C LEU A 133 5.34 8.32 19.47
N ARG A 134 5.83 9.10 20.45
CA ARG A 134 5.43 8.93 21.86
C ARG A 134 3.95 9.23 22.08
N HIS A 135 3.43 10.29 21.46
CA HIS A 135 1.99 10.59 21.51
C HIS A 135 1.14 9.60 20.72
N ALA A 136 1.64 9.06 19.61
CA ALA A 136 0.96 7.99 18.87
C ALA A 136 0.80 6.71 19.71
N ALA A 137 1.78 6.40 20.57
CA ALA A 137 1.70 5.27 21.51
C ALA A 137 0.79 5.54 22.72
N ALA A 138 0.58 6.81 23.09
CA ALA A 138 -0.18 7.21 24.26
C ALA A 138 -1.70 7.04 24.03
N THR A 139 -2.36 6.23 24.85
CA THR A 139 -3.80 5.92 24.73
C THR A 139 -4.69 6.73 25.68
N ASP A 140 -4.10 7.46 26.62
CA ASP A 140 -4.79 8.30 27.60
C ASP A 140 -5.33 9.60 26.99
N ARG A 141 -4.73 10.07 25.89
CA ARG A 141 -5.07 11.33 25.21
C ARG A 141 -5.37 11.10 23.72
N PRO A 142 -6.60 10.67 23.37
CA PRO A 142 -6.96 10.34 21.99
C PRO A 142 -6.88 11.54 21.04
N ASP A 143 -7.06 12.76 21.57
CA ASP A 143 -6.89 14.02 20.85
C ASP A 143 -5.44 14.23 20.37
N LEU A 144 -4.47 13.99 21.24
CA LEU A 144 -3.04 14.11 20.91
C LEU A 144 -2.56 12.94 20.05
N GLN A 145 -3.10 11.74 20.28
CA GLN A 145 -2.83 10.56 19.48
C GLN A 145 -3.28 10.74 18.02
N ASP A 146 -4.51 11.24 17.79
CA ASP A 146 -5.06 11.51 16.45
C ASP A 146 -4.20 12.53 15.70
N LEU A 147 -3.87 13.67 16.33
CA LEU A 147 -3.01 14.70 15.74
C LEU A 147 -1.64 14.14 15.36
N SER A 148 -1.07 13.29 16.22
CA SER A 148 0.25 12.69 15.98
C SER A 148 0.22 11.70 14.83
N LEU A 149 -0.76 10.80 14.80
CA LEU A 149 -0.93 9.85 13.71
C LEU A 149 -1.17 10.54 12.36
N ARG A 150 -1.93 11.64 12.35
CA ARG A 150 -2.13 12.46 11.14
C ARG A 150 -0.85 13.13 10.68
N ALA A 151 -0.06 13.69 11.60
CA ALA A 151 1.22 14.30 11.26
C ALA A 151 2.16 13.25 10.66
N LEU A 152 2.31 12.09 11.32
CA LEU A 152 3.12 10.97 10.83
C LEU A 152 2.65 10.45 9.46
N LEU A 153 1.33 10.38 9.23
CA LEU A 153 0.78 10.05 7.92
C LEU A 153 1.18 11.07 6.85
N HIS A 154 1.13 12.37 7.14
CA HIS A 154 1.63 13.37 6.19
C HIS A 154 3.12 13.21 5.92
N LEU A 155 3.94 12.95 6.93
CA LEU A 155 5.38 12.68 6.75
C LEU A 155 5.61 11.47 5.83
N SER A 156 4.82 10.41 5.98
CA SER A 156 4.96 9.19 5.16
C SER A 156 4.58 9.38 3.69
N LEU A 157 4.01 10.54 3.31
CA LEU A 157 3.69 10.89 1.92
C LEU A 157 4.87 11.59 1.21
N ASP A 158 5.99 11.86 1.87
CA ASP A 158 7.19 12.49 1.27
C ASP A 158 8.09 11.50 0.50
N GLY A 159 7.49 10.53 -0.18
CA GLY A 159 8.22 9.53 -0.97
C GLY A 159 8.66 8.30 -0.17
N ASP A 160 9.42 7.42 -0.81
CA ASP A 160 9.80 6.12 -0.22
C ASP A 160 10.86 6.27 0.88
N ASP A 161 11.76 7.25 0.77
CA ASP A 161 12.80 7.51 1.78
C ASP A 161 12.19 7.92 3.12
N ALA A 162 11.13 8.74 3.11
CA ALA A 162 10.40 9.11 4.32
C ALA A 162 9.71 7.89 4.98
N ARG A 163 9.15 6.98 4.18
CA ARG A 163 8.53 5.74 4.70
C ARG A 163 9.57 4.81 5.32
N LEU A 164 10.76 4.71 4.71
CA LEU A 164 11.88 3.94 5.25
C LEU A 164 12.41 4.58 6.54
N GLY A 165 12.60 5.90 6.53
CA GLY A 165 13.04 6.68 7.68
C GLY A 165 12.11 6.52 8.88
N LEU A 166 10.79 6.66 8.69
CA LEU A 166 9.82 6.47 9.78
C LEU A 166 9.88 5.06 10.40
N VAL A 167 10.07 4.02 9.58
CA VAL A 167 10.22 2.66 10.10
C VAL A 167 11.54 2.50 10.86
N ALA A 168 12.63 3.09 10.36
CA ALA A 168 13.92 3.08 11.04
C ALA A 168 13.90 3.84 12.39
N GLU A 169 13.11 4.92 12.48
CA GLU A 169 12.84 5.70 13.70
C GLU A 169 11.92 4.96 14.70
N GLY A 170 11.53 3.71 14.42
CA GLY A 170 10.75 2.90 15.34
C GLY A 170 9.24 3.18 15.31
N ALA A 171 8.69 3.64 14.18
CA ALA A 171 7.26 3.93 14.08
C ALA A 171 6.34 2.72 14.27
N LEU A 172 6.83 1.48 14.14
CA LEU A 172 5.98 0.30 14.17
C LEU A 172 5.31 0.06 15.53
N ASP A 173 6.07 0.10 16.63
CA ASP A 173 5.51 -0.18 17.96
C ASP A 173 4.41 0.84 18.35
N PRO A 174 4.61 2.17 18.20
CA PRO A 174 3.56 3.15 18.47
C PRO A 174 2.32 2.99 17.58
N VAL A 175 2.52 2.79 16.28
CA VAL A 175 1.41 2.71 15.33
C VAL A 175 0.61 1.42 15.53
N VAL A 176 1.28 0.30 15.81
CA VAL A 176 0.60 -0.95 16.15
C VAL A 176 -0.11 -0.84 17.51
N THR A 177 0.45 -0.11 18.47
CA THR A 177 -0.21 0.20 19.75
C THR A 177 -1.53 0.95 19.54
N ALA A 178 -1.57 1.88 18.59
CA ALA A 178 -2.77 2.63 18.21
C ALA A 178 -3.84 1.80 17.46
N LEU A 179 -3.54 0.59 16.97
CA LEU A 179 -4.52 -0.35 16.37
C LEU A 179 -5.45 -1.02 17.39
N SER A 180 -5.85 -0.33 18.45
CA SER A 180 -6.70 -0.89 19.50
C SER A 180 -8.18 -0.77 19.09
N PRO A 181 -8.97 -1.87 19.09
CA PRO A 181 -10.40 -1.83 18.79
C PRO A 181 -11.14 -0.90 19.75
N GLY A 182 -12.09 -0.10 19.23
CA GLY A 182 -12.93 0.79 20.04
C GLY A 182 -12.46 2.25 20.10
N CYS A 183 -11.31 2.58 19.50
CA CYS A 183 -10.85 3.96 19.30
C CYS A 183 -10.93 4.35 17.82
N SER A 184 -12.15 4.58 17.33
CA SER A 184 -12.49 4.59 15.90
C SER A 184 -11.68 5.54 15.00
N SER A 185 -11.27 6.71 15.50
CA SER A 185 -10.45 7.64 14.69
C SER A 185 -8.98 7.19 14.62
N SER A 186 -8.37 6.92 15.78
CA SER A 186 -6.94 6.60 15.88
C SER A 186 -6.59 5.26 15.24
N SER A 187 -7.39 4.22 15.46
CA SER A 187 -7.14 2.87 14.91
C SER A 187 -7.26 2.85 13.37
N ALA A 188 -8.22 3.59 12.83
CA ALA A 188 -8.39 3.77 11.39
C ALA A 188 -7.22 4.55 10.79
N LEU A 189 -6.79 5.65 11.43
CA LEU A 189 -5.62 6.41 11.00
C LEU A 189 -4.32 5.59 11.07
N ALA A 190 -4.13 4.83 12.15
CA ALA A 190 -3.00 3.92 12.30
C ALA A 190 -2.99 2.85 11.19
N SER A 191 -4.15 2.32 10.81
CA SER A 191 -4.29 1.39 9.68
C SER A 191 -3.92 2.06 8.34
N THR A 192 -4.34 3.31 8.11
CA THR A 192 -3.97 4.08 6.93
C THR A 192 -2.47 4.39 6.89
N LEU A 193 -1.85 4.73 8.04
CA LEU A 193 -0.41 4.93 8.15
C LEU A 193 0.37 3.66 7.85
N LEU A 194 -0.02 2.51 8.42
CA LEU A 194 0.59 1.21 8.07
C LEU A 194 0.45 0.88 6.59
N THR A 195 -0.69 1.18 5.98
CA THR A 195 -0.89 1.02 4.53
C THR A 195 0.12 1.88 3.76
N SER A 196 0.29 3.14 4.15
CA SER A 196 1.22 4.07 3.51
C SER A 196 2.67 3.60 3.64
N LEU A 197 3.09 3.17 4.84
CA LEU A 197 4.43 2.63 5.08
C LEU A 197 4.67 1.33 4.29
N ALA A 198 3.65 0.48 4.18
CA ALA A 198 3.69 -0.79 3.46
C ALA A 198 3.74 -0.65 1.94
N VAL A 199 3.64 0.56 1.36
CA VAL A 199 3.85 0.73 -0.10
C VAL A 199 5.25 0.26 -0.52
N VAL A 200 6.25 0.42 0.35
CA VAL A 200 7.63 -0.02 0.12
C VAL A 200 7.77 -1.51 0.45
N GLU A 201 8.33 -2.30 -0.47
CA GLU A 201 8.45 -3.77 -0.32
C GLU A 201 9.20 -4.20 0.94
N VAL A 202 10.30 -3.53 1.28
CA VAL A 202 11.10 -3.82 2.50
C VAL A 202 10.26 -3.60 3.77
N ASN A 203 9.41 -2.59 3.77
CA ASN A 203 8.51 -2.33 4.89
C ASN A 203 7.42 -3.39 5.01
N LYS A 204 6.92 -3.99 3.92
CA LYS A 204 5.93 -5.08 3.99
C LYS A 204 6.46 -6.27 4.79
N ALA A 205 7.70 -6.67 4.53
CA ALA A 205 8.35 -7.75 5.26
C ALA A 205 8.51 -7.39 6.75
N THR A 206 8.98 -6.18 7.05
CA THR A 206 9.23 -5.71 8.43
C THR A 206 7.93 -5.55 9.23
N ILE A 207 6.92 -4.88 8.66
CA ILE A 207 5.59 -4.70 9.28
C ILE A 207 4.92 -6.06 9.47
N GLY A 208 5.00 -6.95 8.48
CA GLY A 208 4.44 -8.29 8.58
C GLY A 208 5.18 -9.18 9.59
N ALA A 209 6.50 -8.96 9.76
CA ALA A 209 7.32 -9.60 10.77
C ALA A 209 6.88 -9.28 12.20
N HIS A 210 6.37 -8.05 12.41
CA HIS A 210 5.97 -7.55 13.71
C HIS A 210 4.88 -8.43 14.37
N PRO A 211 5.07 -8.90 15.62
CA PRO A 211 4.20 -9.90 16.26
C PRO A 211 2.72 -9.51 16.34
N PHE A 212 2.43 -8.20 16.47
CA PHE A 212 1.09 -7.71 16.72
C PHE A 212 0.45 -6.95 15.56
N ALA A 213 1.18 -6.65 14.47
CA ALA A 213 0.66 -5.80 13.41
C ALA A 213 -0.52 -6.48 12.69
N ILE A 214 -0.28 -7.66 12.11
CA ILE A 214 -1.31 -8.43 11.42
C ILE A 214 -2.42 -8.91 12.38
N PRO A 215 -2.12 -9.43 13.59
CA PRO A 215 -3.17 -9.81 14.54
C PRO A 215 -4.12 -8.68 14.94
N ARG A 216 -3.61 -7.46 15.17
CA ARG A 216 -4.48 -6.32 15.50
C ARG A 216 -5.31 -5.86 14.31
N LEU A 217 -4.77 -5.87 13.09
CA LEU A 217 -5.57 -5.62 11.89
C LEU A 217 -6.70 -6.65 11.74
N ALA A 218 -6.42 -7.93 12.00
CA ALA A 218 -7.44 -8.98 11.97
C ALA A 218 -8.51 -8.79 13.07
N ALA A 219 -8.13 -8.31 14.25
CA ALA A 219 -9.07 -7.95 15.30
C ALA A 219 -9.98 -6.78 14.87
N LEU A 220 -9.45 -5.74 14.22
CA LEU A 220 -10.25 -4.64 13.68
C LEU A 220 -11.24 -5.10 12.61
N LEU A 221 -10.91 -6.10 11.78
CA LEU A 221 -11.87 -6.68 10.84
C LEU A 221 -13.07 -7.33 11.53
N ARG A 222 -12.85 -7.92 12.71
CA ARG A 222 -13.86 -8.64 13.48
C ARG A 222 -14.71 -7.69 14.32
N ASP A 223 -14.05 -6.80 15.05
CA ASP A 223 -14.64 -6.05 16.17
C ASP A 223 -14.78 -4.54 15.88
N GLY A 224 -14.10 -4.01 14.86
CA GLY A 224 -14.10 -2.59 14.53
C GLY A 224 -15.35 -2.11 13.80
N ASP A 225 -15.55 -0.80 13.71
CA ASP A 225 -16.61 -0.14 12.97
C ASP A 225 -16.41 -0.16 11.43
N ALA A 226 -17.32 0.43 10.67
CA ALA A 226 -17.24 0.43 9.21
C ALA A 226 -15.97 1.12 8.66
N ARG A 227 -15.47 2.16 9.33
CA ARG A 227 -14.24 2.87 8.94
C ARG A 227 -13.02 2.03 9.30
N GLU A 228 -12.94 1.51 10.52
CA GLU A 228 -11.86 0.65 10.99
C GLU A 228 -11.72 -0.60 10.10
N ARG A 229 -12.82 -1.30 9.82
CA ARG A 229 -12.83 -2.49 8.95
C ARG A 229 -12.33 -2.16 7.55
N ARG A 230 -12.72 -1.01 6.99
CA ARG A 230 -12.28 -0.57 5.66
C ARG A 230 -10.78 -0.28 5.61
N GLU A 231 -10.25 0.48 6.56
CA GLU A 231 -8.83 0.83 6.58
C GLU A 231 -7.97 -0.41 6.91
N ALA A 232 -8.41 -1.26 7.86
CA ALA A 232 -7.72 -2.51 8.17
C ALA A 232 -7.69 -3.49 6.99
N THR A 233 -8.78 -3.60 6.22
CA THR A 233 -8.81 -4.41 5.00
C THR A 233 -7.81 -3.89 3.96
N THR A 234 -7.68 -2.56 3.84
CA THR A 234 -6.75 -1.92 2.90
C THR A 234 -5.29 -2.17 3.33
N ALA A 235 -4.99 -2.06 4.62
CA ALA A 235 -3.67 -2.39 5.17
C ALA A 235 -3.31 -3.86 4.93
N LEU A 236 -4.24 -4.79 5.19
CA LEU A 236 -4.02 -6.22 4.93
C LEU A 236 -3.82 -6.52 3.45
N TYR A 237 -4.55 -5.85 2.55
CA TYR A 237 -4.35 -5.99 1.11
C TYR A 237 -2.92 -5.60 0.71
N GLU A 238 -2.41 -4.47 1.20
CA GLU A 238 -1.06 -4.02 0.88
C GLU A 238 0.02 -4.97 1.44
N LEU A 239 -0.12 -5.36 2.71
CA LEU A 239 0.82 -6.26 3.37
C LEU A 239 0.84 -7.66 2.76
N CYS A 240 -0.31 -8.21 2.35
CA CYS A 240 -0.42 -9.57 1.79
C CYS A 240 0.04 -9.69 0.34
N LYS A 241 0.44 -8.59 -0.31
CA LYS A 241 1.20 -8.67 -1.57
C LYS A 241 2.50 -9.44 -1.35
N PHE A 242 3.15 -9.25 -0.19
CA PHE A 242 4.27 -10.06 0.27
C PHE A 242 3.80 -11.46 0.71
N ALA A 243 4.44 -12.50 0.18
CA ALA A 243 3.92 -13.87 0.27
C ALA A 243 3.85 -14.41 1.71
N ASP A 244 4.85 -14.13 2.55
CA ASP A 244 4.90 -14.65 3.92
C ASP A 244 3.81 -14.05 4.81
N ASN A 245 3.38 -12.82 4.49
CA ASN A 245 2.32 -12.14 5.23
C ASN A 245 0.96 -12.81 5.05
N ARG A 246 0.75 -13.54 3.94
CA ARG A 246 -0.50 -14.26 3.68
C ARG A 246 -0.75 -15.33 4.74
N ARG A 247 0.28 -16.15 5.02
CA ARG A 247 0.20 -17.20 6.05
C ARG A 247 -0.01 -16.60 7.44
N ARG A 248 0.65 -15.47 7.74
CA ARG A 248 0.48 -14.74 9.00
C ARG A 248 -0.95 -14.21 9.16
N ALA A 249 -1.53 -13.63 8.11
CA ALA A 249 -2.91 -13.13 8.10
C ALA A 249 -3.94 -14.25 8.31
N VAL A 250 -3.73 -15.41 7.67
CA VAL A 250 -4.61 -16.58 7.87
C VAL A 250 -4.52 -17.08 9.32
N ARG A 251 -3.31 -17.24 9.87
CA ARG A 251 -3.09 -17.67 11.26
C ARG A 251 -3.66 -16.68 12.29
N ALA A 252 -3.69 -15.39 11.94
CA ALA A 252 -4.32 -14.35 12.75
C ALA A 252 -5.86 -14.37 12.70
N GLY A 253 -6.47 -15.29 11.94
CA GLY A 253 -7.93 -15.44 11.85
C GLY A 253 -8.61 -14.40 10.95
N ALA A 254 -7.90 -13.86 9.94
CA ALA A 254 -8.47 -12.83 9.06
C ALA A 254 -9.56 -13.36 8.11
N VAL A 255 -9.57 -14.65 7.77
CA VAL A 255 -10.45 -15.21 6.73
C VAL A 255 -11.95 -15.10 7.07
N PRO A 256 -12.44 -15.55 8.23
CA PRO A 256 -13.88 -15.46 8.51
C PRO A 256 -14.44 -14.02 8.53
N PRO A 257 -13.78 -13.03 9.17
CA PRO A 257 -14.20 -11.63 9.08
C PRO A 257 -14.22 -11.08 7.65
N LEU A 258 -13.23 -11.47 6.81
CA LEU A 258 -13.20 -11.06 5.40
C LEU A 258 -14.39 -11.64 4.63
N VAL A 259 -14.75 -12.91 4.84
CA VAL A 259 -15.92 -13.52 4.19
C VAL A 259 -17.22 -12.82 4.60
N ARG A 260 -17.36 -12.45 5.87
CA ARG A 260 -18.48 -11.59 6.32
C ARG A 260 -18.51 -10.26 5.57
N LEU A 261 -17.37 -9.57 5.45
CA LEU A 261 -17.28 -8.30 4.73
C LEU A 261 -17.62 -8.45 3.24
N VAL A 262 -17.30 -9.58 2.60
CA VAL A 262 -17.71 -9.84 1.21
C VAL A 262 -19.24 -9.89 1.08
N ARG A 263 -19.95 -10.52 2.02
CA ARG A 263 -21.42 -10.52 2.04
C ARG A 263 -22.03 -9.13 2.24
N GLU A 264 -21.31 -8.27 2.97
CA GLU A 264 -21.66 -6.85 3.13
C GLU A 264 -21.33 -6.00 1.87
N GLY A 265 -20.82 -6.62 0.79
CA GLY A 265 -20.49 -5.94 -0.47
C GLY A 265 -19.07 -5.36 -0.55
N SER A 266 -18.16 -5.77 0.34
CA SER A 266 -16.79 -5.23 0.35
C SER A 266 -15.91 -5.84 -0.75
N GLU A 267 -15.73 -5.11 -1.85
CA GLU A 267 -14.78 -5.48 -2.91
C GLU A 267 -13.34 -5.60 -2.41
N ARG A 268 -12.96 -4.79 -1.41
CA ARG A 268 -11.61 -4.83 -0.81
C ARG A 268 -11.37 -6.19 -0.15
N ALA A 269 -12.39 -6.75 0.52
CA ALA A 269 -12.27 -8.04 1.16
C ALA A 269 -12.10 -9.17 0.14
N VAL A 270 -12.80 -9.12 -1.00
CA VAL A 270 -12.60 -10.06 -2.13
C VAL A 270 -11.15 -10.06 -2.60
N ARG A 271 -10.53 -8.88 -2.72
CA ARG A 271 -9.13 -8.74 -3.15
C ARG A 271 -8.16 -9.35 -2.15
N VAL A 272 -8.40 -9.17 -0.84
CA VAL A 272 -7.59 -9.80 0.21
C VAL A 272 -7.73 -11.32 0.15
N LEU A 273 -8.96 -11.85 0.07
CA LEU A 273 -9.19 -13.30 -0.08
C LEU A 273 -8.50 -13.86 -1.33
N GLY A 274 -8.52 -13.15 -2.45
CA GLY A 274 -7.77 -13.54 -3.66
C GLY A 274 -6.25 -13.60 -3.48
N LEU A 275 -5.67 -12.80 -2.57
CA LEU A 275 -4.26 -12.92 -2.20
C LEU A 275 -4.03 -14.11 -1.26
N LEU A 276 -4.90 -14.29 -0.26
CA LEU A 276 -4.77 -15.37 0.73
C LEU A 276 -4.95 -16.76 0.10
N ALA A 277 -5.80 -16.89 -0.93
CA ALA A 277 -6.03 -18.14 -1.66
C ALA A 277 -4.76 -18.66 -2.37
N LYS A 278 -3.74 -17.80 -2.57
CA LYS A 278 -2.45 -18.20 -3.14
C LYS A 278 -1.57 -19.00 -2.18
N CYS A 279 -1.91 -19.11 -0.90
CA CYS A 279 -1.20 -19.96 0.06
C CYS A 279 -2.08 -21.15 0.50
N ARG A 280 -1.44 -22.27 0.85
CA ARG A 280 -2.13 -23.51 1.23
C ARG A 280 -3.02 -23.30 2.45
N GLU A 281 -2.50 -22.65 3.48
CA GLU A 281 -3.23 -22.35 4.71
C GLU A 281 -4.49 -21.51 4.43
N GLY A 282 -4.40 -20.54 3.50
CA GLY A 282 -5.53 -19.71 3.13
C GLY A 282 -6.65 -20.51 2.47
N LYS A 283 -6.31 -21.43 1.56
CA LYS A 283 -7.29 -22.33 0.94
C LYS A 283 -7.91 -23.27 1.96
N ASP A 284 -7.10 -23.87 2.84
CA ASP A 284 -7.58 -24.75 3.91
C ASP A 284 -8.60 -24.03 4.81
N GLU A 285 -8.34 -22.77 5.16
CA GLU A 285 -9.23 -21.99 6.00
C GLU A 285 -10.50 -21.53 5.27
N MET A 286 -10.39 -21.14 4.00
CA MET A 286 -11.56 -20.80 3.17
C MET A 286 -12.52 -21.98 3.01
N ARG A 287 -12.00 -23.20 2.84
CA ARG A 287 -12.80 -24.43 2.76
C ARG A 287 -13.60 -24.72 4.03
N LYS A 288 -13.10 -24.31 5.19
CA LYS A 288 -13.78 -24.48 6.48
C LYS A 288 -14.76 -23.34 6.77
N THR A 289 -14.62 -22.21 6.09
CA THR A 289 -15.43 -21.01 6.35
C THR A 289 -16.79 -21.15 5.68
N ILE A 290 -17.83 -21.33 6.50
CA ILE A 290 -19.22 -21.51 6.03
C ILE A 290 -19.64 -20.36 5.13
N GLY A 291 -20.21 -20.69 3.97
CA GLY A 291 -20.76 -19.77 2.98
C GLY A 291 -19.71 -18.91 2.26
N PHE A 292 -18.44 -19.35 2.24
CA PHE A 292 -17.38 -18.72 1.45
C PHE A 292 -17.72 -18.70 -0.04
N VAL A 293 -18.13 -19.85 -0.60
CA VAL A 293 -18.44 -20.00 -2.02
C VAL A 293 -19.59 -19.08 -2.42
N LYS A 294 -20.73 -19.18 -1.72
CA LYS A 294 -21.88 -18.30 -1.93
C LYS A 294 -21.51 -16.82 -1.90
N ALA A 295 -20.77 -16.38 -0.88
CA ALA A 295 -20.37 -14.98 -0.73
C ALA A 295 -19.53 -14.49 -1.93
N LEU A 296 -18.59 -15.31 -2.41
CA LEU A 296 -17.80 -14.94 -3.60
C LEU A 296 -18.63 -14.95 -4.87
N VAL A 297 -19.46 -15.96 -5.10
CA VAL A 297 -20.31 -16.03 -6.30
C VAL A 297 -21.26 -14.82 -6.37
N GLU A 298 -21.85 -14.42 -5.24
CA GLU A 298 -22.66 -13.20 -5.16
C GLU A 298 -21.83 -11.94 -5.45
N ALA A 299 -20.64 -11.80 -4.86
CA ALA A 299 -19.78 -10.66 -5.10
C ALA A 299 -19.31 -10.53 -6.57
N LEU A 300 -19.16 -11.65 -7.27
CA LEU A 300 -18.80 -11.68 -8.69
C LEU A 300 -19.91 -11.17 -9.62
N ARG A 301 -21.19 -11.18 -9.18
CA ARG A 301 -22.32 -10.70 -10.00
C ARG A 301 -22.38 -9.17 -10.11
N ALA A 302 -21.86 -8.45 -9.11
CA ALA A 302 -22.00 -7.00 -9.01
C ALA A 302 -20.67 -6.25 -8.76
N GLY A 303 -19.54 -6.96 -8.78
CA GLY A 303 -18.24 -6.38 -8.45
C GLY A 303 -17.58 -5.61 -9.59
N SER A 304 -16.65 -4.72 -9.24
CA SER A 304 -15.75 -4.08 -10.20
C SER A 304 -14.85 -5.10 -10.92
N PRO A 305 -14.28 -4.78 -12.09
CA PRO A 305 -13.41 -5.70 -12.84
C PRO A 305 -12.25 -6.26 -12.02
N ARG A 306 -11.68 -5.45 -11.10
CA ARG A 306 -10.61 -5.88 -10.19
C ARG A 306 -11.12 -6.83 -9.12
N ALA A 307 -12.30 -6.57 -8.54
CA ALA A 307 -12.91 -7.47 -7.58
C ALA A 307 -13.25 -8.83 -8.23
N ILE A 308 -13.79 -8.80 -9.45
CA ILE A 308 -14.09 -9.99 -10.25
C ILE A 308 -12.83 -10.80 -10.52
N GLU A 309 -11.75 -10.18 -10.98
CA GLU A 309 -10.48 -10.87 -11.26
C GLU A 309 -9.97 -11.64 -10.02
N HIS A 310 -9.97 -10.98 -8.85
CA HIS A 310 -9.52 -11.59 -7.60
C HIS A 310 -10.49 -12.64 -7.06
N GLY A 311 -11.80 -12.44 -7.21
CA GLY A 311 -12.83 -13.37 -6.77
C GLY A 311 -12.82 -14.67 -7.59
N LEU A 312 -12.69 -14.56 -8.92
CA LEU A 312 -12.55 -15.72 -9.81
C LEU A 312 -11.29 -16.52 -9.47
N LEU A 313 -10.17 -15.83 -9.24
CA LEU A 313 -8.93 -16.47 -8.84
C LEU A 313 -9.09 -17.23 -7.52
N ALA A 314 -9.68 -16.58 -6.50
CA ALA A 314 -9.89 -17.21 -5.19
C ALA A 314 -10.76 -18.46 -5.31
N LEU A 315 -11.88 -18.35 -6.02
CA LEU A 315 -12.84 -19.43 -6.19
C LEU A 315 -12.22 -20.59 -6.97
N ASN A 316 -11.49 -20.31 -8.06
CA ASN A 316 -10.82 -21.35 -8.84
C ASN A 316 -9.75 -22.10 -8.03
N LEU A 317 -8.90 -21.37 -7.28
CA LEU A 317 -7.84 -21.97 -6.46
C LEU A 317 -8.38 -22.85 -5.32
N VAL A 318 -9.56 -22.54 -4.79
CA VAL A 318 -10.20 -23.35 -3.75
C VAL A 318 -10.95 -24.56 -4.35
N CYS A 319 -11.68 -24.35 -5.46
CA CYS A 319 -12.47 -25.39 -6.13
C CYS A 319 -11.60 -26.45 -6.81
N SER A 320 -10.45 -26.07 -7.38
CA SER A 320 -9.55 -27.01 -8.07
C SER A 320 -8.98 -28.09 -7.15
N GLU A 321 -8.97 -27.83 -5.85
CA GLU A 321 -8.48 -28.75 -4.82
C GLU A 321 -9.60 -29.31 -3.92
N SER A 322 -10.87 -29.02 -4.22
CA SER A 322 -12.00 -29.52 -3.43
C SER A 322 -13.25 -29.70 -4.28
N LYS A 323 -13.58 -30.98 -4.56
CA LYS A 323 -14.81 -31.35 -5.29
C LYS A 323 -16.06 -30.82 -4.60
N GLY A 324 -16.12 -30.86 -3.27
CA GLY A 324 -17.27 -30.34 -2.51
C GLY A 324 -17.49 -28.84 -2.74
N MET A 325 -16.42 -28.04 -2.73
CA MET A 325 -16.50 -26.61 -3.00
C MET A 325 -16.87 -26.32 -4.46
N ALA A 326 -16.37 -27.14 -5.39
CA ALA A 326 -16.73 -27.02 -6.81
C ALA A 326 -18.21 -27.33 -7.04
N LEU A 327 -18.76 -28.36 -6.40
CA LEU A 327 -20.20 -28.68 -6.48
C LEU A 327 -21.06 -27.56 -5.86
N GLU A 328 -20.69 -27.04 -4.68
CA GLU A 328 -21.36 -25.88 -4.07
C GLU A 328 -21.31 -24.66 -5.01
N ALA A 329 -20.19 -24.42 -5.69
CA ALA A 329 -20.06 -23.32 -6.64
C ALA A 329 -20.96 -23.50 -7.88
N ILE A 330 -21.21 -24.74 -8.30
CA ILE A 330 -22.15 -25.05 -9.38
C ILE A 330 -23.59 -24.80 -8.93
N GLU A 331 -23.96 -25.27 -7.72
CA GLU A 331 -25.29 -25.06 -7.13
C GLU A 331 -25.62 -23.57 -6.96
N GLU A 332 -24.63 -22.77 -6.57
CA GLU A 332 -24.75 -21.31 -6.47
C GLU A 332 -24.78 -20.59 -7.84
N GLY A 333 -24.72 -21.32 -8.96
CA GLY A 333 -24.82 -20.79 -10.32
C GLY A 333 -23.50 -20.30 -10.93
N GLY A 334 -22.36 -20.80 -10.44
CA GLY A 334 -21.02 -20.40 -10.87
C GLY A 334 -20.73 -20.63 -12.35
N LEU A 335 -21.26 -21.70 -12.96
CA LEU A 335 -21.11 -21.96 -14.40
C LEU A 335 -21.81 -20.89 -15.26
N GLN A 336 -23.05 -20.54 -14.91
CA GLN A 336 -23.81 -19.50 -15.62
C GLN A 336 -23.11 -18.14 -15.49
N LEU A 337 -22.59 -17.85 -14.29
CA LEU A 337 -21.80 -16.65 -14.05
C LEU A 337 -20.54 -16.59 -14.91
N CYS A 338 -19.79 -17.70 -15.03
CA CYS A 338 -18.60 -17.75 -15.89
C CYS A 338 -18.95 -17.48 -17.36
N SER A 339 -20.07 -18.01 -17.85
CA SER A 339 -20.57 -17.73 -19.21
C SER A 339 -20.92 -16.26 -19.42
N LEU A 340 -21.52 -15.59 -18.42
CA LEU A 340 -21.81 -14.16 -18.48
C LEU A 340 -20.53 -13.32 -18.49
N LEU A 341 -19.56 -13.67 -17.64
CA LEU A 341 -18.27 -12.95 -17.55
C LEU A 341 -17.37 -13.19 -18.77
N PHE A 342 -17.62 -14.24 -19.55
CA PHE A 342 -16.90 -14.49 -20.80
C PHE A 342 -17.14 -13.38 -21.85
N CYS A 343 -18.34 -12.79 -21.85
CA CYS A 343 -18.74 -11.72 -22.75
C CYS A 343 -18.12 -10.35 -22.40
N ASP A 344 -17.42 -10.24 -21.27
CA ASP A 344 -16.75 -9.00 -20.85
C ASP A 344 -15.45 -8.75 -21.66
N LEU A 345 -15.08 -7.48 -21.83
CA LEU A 345 -13.96 -7.02 -22.69
C LEU A 345 -12.57 -7.26 -22.08
N ASN A 346 -12.47 -7.56 -20.77
CA ASN A 346 -11.18 -7.74 -20.10
C ASN A 346 -10.61 -9.16 -20.33
N GLN A 347 -9.48 -9.25 -21.04
CA GLN A 347 -8.79 -10.51 -21.36
C GLN A 347 -8.43 -11.35 -20.12
N LYS A 348 -8.06 -10.71 -19.00
CA LYS A 348 -7.72 -11.41 -17.75
C LYS A 348 -8.95 -12.03 -17.10
N THR A 349 -10.04 -11.27 -17.02
CA THR A 349 -11.32 -11.75 -16.49
C THR A 349 -11.81 -12.95 -17.29
N ARG A 350 -11.77 -12.86 -18.63
CA ARG A 350 -12.15 -13.96 -19.52
C ARG A 350 -11.32 -15.22 -19.26
N LYS A 351 -9.99 -15.08 -19.17
CA LYS A 351 -9.10 -16.21 -18.87
C LYS A 351 -9.44 -16.86 -17.53
N ASN A 352 -9.59 -16.08 -16.46
CA ASN A 352 -9.90 -16.60 -15.14
C ASN A 352 -11.29 -17.26 -15.07
N ALA A 353 -12.27 -16.70 -15.79
CA ALA A 353 -13.61 -17.27 -15.90
C ALA A 353 -13.59 -18.61 -16.65
N MET A 354 -12.82 -18.73 -17.73
CA MET A 354 -12.62 -20.00 -18.44
C MET A 354 -11.95 -21.05 -17.55
N GLU A 355 -10.90 -20.68 -16.82
CA GLU A 355 -10.20 -21.60 -15.91
C GLU A 355 -11.14 -22.11 -14.82
N LEU A 356 -11.94 -21.23 -14.21
CA LEU A 356 -12.94 -21.64 -13.23
C LEU A 356 -14.01 -22.54 -13.87
N ALA A 357 -14.55 -22.19 -15.03
CA ALA A 357 -15.56 -22.99 -15.71
C ALA A 357 -15.07 -24.41 -16.00
N LEU A 358 -13.83 -24.56 -16.46
CA LEU A 358 -13.21 -25.88 -16.68
C LEU A 358 -13.08 -26.66 -15.38
N THR A 359 -12.62 -26.03 -14.30
CA THR A 359 -12.54 -26.65 -12.98
C THR A 359 -13.89 -27.16 -12.50
N LEU A 360 -14.95 -26.37 -12.65
CA LEU A 360 -16.31 -26.74 -12.25
C LEU A 360 -16.88 -27.87 -13.13
N GLN A 361 -16.68 -27.81 -14.45
CA GLN A 361 -17.13 -28.86 -15.37
C GLN A 361 -16.46 -30.20 -15.08
N ASN A 362 -15.16 -30.20 -14.81
CA ASN A 362 -14.42 -31.42 -14.45
C ASN A 362 -14.96 -32.04 -13.16
N ALA A 363 -15.34 -31.22 -12.17
CA ALA A 363 -15.93 -31.74 -10.93
C ALA A 363 -17.30 -32.41 -11.15
N ASN A 364 -18.07 -31.94 -12.13
CA ASN A 364 -19.42 -32.42 -12.46
C ASN A 364 -19.43 -33.71 -13.31
N GLN A 365 -18.36 -34.00 -14.06
CA GLN A 365 -18.27 -35.18 -14.92
C GLN A 365 -18.06 -36.50 -14.16
N PHE A 366 -17.69 -36.43 -12.88
CA PHE A 366 -17.42 -37.59 -12.03
C PHE A 366 -18.43 -37.72 -10.88
N SER A 367 -19.64 -37.15 -11.02
CA SER A 367 -20.72 -37.19 -10.03
C SER A 367 -21.69 -38.33 -10.28
#